data_AF-A0A839A677-F1
#
_entry.id   AF-A0A839A677-F1
#
_cell.length_a   1.000
_cell.length_b   1.000
_cell.length_c   1.000
_cell.angle_alpha   90.00
_cell.angle_beta   90.00
_cell.angle_gamma   90.00
#
_symmetry.space_group_name_H-M   'P 1'
#
loop_
_entity.id
_entity.type
_entity.pdbx_description
1 polymer ?
#
loop_
_entity_poly.entity_id
_entity_poly.type
_entity_poly.pdbx_seq_one_letter_code
_entity_poly.pdbx_strand_id
1 'polypeptide(L)'
;MVLLDKLIIDISQKKFAKASSFIIERFVVPENQDGLMLSFQMAYDYINLILVYDSNYNLRAETTQIHERRVIKIHEQDLYTSNDAKAGLIPEGEWIIAFEINNEELPDVDSLCTIEVTGL
;
A
#
# COMPACT_ATOMS: atom_id res chain seq x y z
N MET A 1 -16.42 10.72 -0.89
CA MET A 1 -14.95 10.86 -0.91
C MET A 1 -14.49 11.68 0.28
N VAL A 2 -14.26 11.00 1.41
CA VAL A 2 -13.59 11.57 2.59
C VAL A 2 -12.11 11.21 2.46
N LEU A 3 -11.24 12.21 2.54
CA LEU A 3 -9.79 11.97 2.61
C LEU A 3 -9.52 11.44 4.01
N LEU A 4 -9.19 10.15 4.10
CA LEU A 4 -9.03 9.46 5.39
C LEU A 4 -7.67 9.78 5.99
N ASP A 5 -6.61 9.75 5.17
CA ASP A 5 -5.30 10.31 5.50
C ASP A 5 -4.37 10.28 4.27
N LYS A 6 -3.40 11.18 4.22
CA LYS A 6 -2.27 11.09 3.28
C LYS A 6 -1.08 10.49 4.02
N LEU A 7 -0.77 9.22 3.75
CA LEU A 7 0.39 8.54 4.35
C LEU A 7 1.62 8.67 3.42
N ILE A 8 2.48 9.62 3.72
CA ILE A 8 3.75 9.75 3.01
C ILE A 8 4.76 8.80 3.66
N ILE A 9 5.25 7.81 2.90
CA ILE A 9 6.28 6.88 3.37
C ILE A 9 7.63 7.36 2.85
N ASP A 10 8.25 8.23 3.65
CA ASP A 10 9.64 8.61 3.47
C ASP A 10 10.54 7.49 3.99
N ILE A 11 11.32 6.91 3.08
CA ILE A 11 12.23 5.82 3.39
C ILE A 11 13.69 6.16 3.12
N SER A 12 13.99 7.42 2.83
CA SER A 12 15.36 7.94 2.75
C SER A 12 16.12 7.79 4.07
N GLN A 13 15.39 7.73 5.19
CA GLN A 13 15.98 7.53 6.51
C GLN A 13 16.21 6.06 6.88
N LYS A 14 15.79 5.10 6.04
CA LYS A 14 15.90 3.67 6.33
C LYS A 14 17.14 3.10 5.64
N LYS A 15 18.11 2.63 6.43
CA LYS A 15 19.30 1.93 5.91
C LYS A 15 18.90 0.52 5.51
N PHE A 16 18.86 0.26 4.21
CA PHE A 16 18.60 -1.06 3.67
C PHE A 16 19.88 -1.91 3.63
N ALA A 17 19.78 -3.17 4.05
CA ALA A 17 20.85 -4.14 3.86
C ALA A 17 20.86 -4.62 2.40
N LYS A 18 22.00 -5.12 1.90
CA LYS A 18 22.20 -5.60 0.51
C LYS A 18 21.31 -6.78 0.04
N ALA A 19 20.37 -7.24 0.87
CA ALA A 19 19.38 -8.27 0.53
C ALA A 19 18.01 -7.60 0.25
N SER A 20 17.07 -8.30 -0.39
CA SER A 20 15.68 -7.83 -0.49
C SER A 20 15.18 -7.38 0.90
N SER A 21 14.71 -6.15 0.97
CA SER A 21 14.29 -5.54 2.23
C SER A 21 12.79 -5.32 2.21
N PHE A 22 12.17 -5.59 3.36
CA PHE A 22 10.77 -5.31 3.56
C PHE A 22 10.58 -4.00 4.31
N ILE A 23 9.66 -3.19 3.81
CA ILE A 23 9.17 -2.02 4.54
C ILE A 23 7.74 -2.30 4.92
N ILE A 24 7.46 -2.14 6.21
CA ILE A 24 6.15 -2.38 6.78
C ILE A 24 5.69 -1.07 7.39
N GLU A 25 4.51 -0.63 6.98
CA GLU A 25 3.87 0.61 7.40
C GLU A 25 2.44 0.33 7.84
N ARG A 26 1.93 1.21 8.69
CA ARG A 26 0.63 1.07 9.34
C ARG A 26 -0.19 2.32 9.11
N PHE A 27 -1.49 2.15 8.93
CA PHE A 27 -2.45 3.25 8.83
C PHE A 27 -3.77 2.85 9.47
N VAL A 28 -4.54 3.84 9.90
CA VAL A 28 -5.82 3.60 10.56
C VAL A 28 -6.95 3.78 9.56
N VAL A 29 -7.81 2.78 9.46
CA VAL A 29 -9.07 2.84 8.72
C VAL A 29 -10.19 3.15 9.71
N PRO A 30 -10.99 4.21 9.50
CA PRO A 30 -12.09 4.54 10.39
C PRO A 30 -13.32 3.66 10.15
N GLU A 31 -14.30 3.77 11.05
CA GLU A 31 -15.60 3.10 10.91
C GLU A 31 -16.32 3.49 9.60
N ASN A 32 -17.27 2.62 9.20
CA ASN A 32 -18.26 2.87 8.14
C ASN A 32 -17.66 3.20 6.77
N GLN A 33 -16.53 2.58 6.41
CA GLN A 33 -16.04 2.59 5.03
C GLN A 33 -16.64 1.42 4.27
N ASP A 34 -17.08 1.65 3.04
CA ASP A 34 -17.49 0.60 2.09
C ASP A 34 -16.38 0.26 1.08
N GLY A 35 -15.39 1.14 0.96
CA GLY A 35 -14.18 0.87 0.20
C GLY A 35 -13.02 1.79 0.52
N LEU A 36 -11.84 1.36 0.11
CA LEU A 36 -10.58 2.06 0.20
C LEU A 36 -9.96 2.14 -1.18
N MET A 37 -9.39 3.29 -1.49
CA MET A 37 -8.50 3.47 -2.63
C MET A 37 -7.11 3.82 -2.11
N LEU A 38 -6.15 2.96 -2.45
CA LEU A 38 -4.74 3.09 -2.14
C LEU A 38 -4.01 3.52 -3.40
N SER A 39 -3.58 4.78 -3.43
CA SER A 39 -2.82 5.34 -4.56
C SER A 39 -1.34 5.36 -4.20
N PHE A 40 -0.54 4.62 -4.94
CA PHE A 40 0.90 4.54 -4.79
C PHE A 40 1.55 5.37 -5.90
N GLN A 41 2.36 6.34 -5.50
CA GLN A 41 3.26 7.05 -6.38
C GLN A 41 4.68 6.66 -6.02
N MET A 42 5.33 5.93 -6.92
CA MET A 42 6.68 5.42 -6.73
C MET A 42 7.65 6.29 -7.50
N ALA A 43 8.83 6.50 -6.94
CA ALA A 43 9.87 7.22 -7.65
C ALA A 43 10.43 6.39 -8.83
N TYR A 44 10.40 5.06 -8.74
CA TYR A 44 11.02 4.12 -9.68
C TYR A 44 10.45 2.70 -9.54
N ASP A 45 10.80 1.80 -10.47
CA ASP A 45 10.34 0.40 -10.57
C ASP A 45 11.03 -0.57 -9.56
N TYR A 46 11.35 -0.13 -8.34
CA TYR A 46 12.10 -0.94 -7.36
C TYR A 46 11.21 -1.75 -6.41
N ILE A 47 9.89 -1.58 -6.47
CA ILE A 47 8.97 -2.33 -5.61
C ILE A 47 8.52 -3.58 -6.36
N ASN A 48 9.02 -4.73 -5.90
CA ASN A 48 8.69 -6.03 -6.48
C ASN A 48 7.28 -6.49 -6.09
N LEU A 49 6.89 -6.18 -4.85
CA LEU A 49 5.67 -6.68 -4.22
C LEU A 49 5.05 -5.62 -3.29
N ILE A 50 3.73 -5.48 -3.36
CA ILE A 50 2.89 -4.82 -2.34
C ILE A 50 1.97 -5.86 -1.74
N LEU A 51 1.89 -5.88 -0.41
CA LEU A 51 0.92 -6.63 0.35
C LEU A 51 0.11 -5.67 1.22
N VAL A 52 -1.21 -5.84 1.25
CA VAL A 52 -2.11 -5.07 2.12
C VAL A 52 -2.89 -6.02 3.00
N TYR A 53 -2.78 -5.85 4.31
CA TYR A 53 -3.52 -6.62 5.31
C TYR A 53 -4.51 -5.73 6.04
N ASP A 54 -5.71 -6.27 6.29
CA ASP A 54 -6.71 -5.60 7.13
C ASP A 54 -6.40 -5.70 8.62
N SER A 55 -7.21 -5.02 9.45
CA SER A 55 -7.08 -5.02 10.91
C SER A 55 -7.32 -6.37 11.58
N ASN A 56 -7.83 -7.34 10.84
CA ASN A 56 -7.95 -8.74 11.27
C ASN A 56 -6.82 -9.61 10.70
N TYR A 57 -5.79 -9.00 10.11
CA TYR A 57 -4.63 -9.65 9.49
C TYR A 57 -4.96 -10.51 8.26
N ASN A 58 -6.09 -10.26 7.60
CA ASN A 58 -6.39 -10.91 6.32
C ASN A 58 -5.70 -10.18 5.17
N LEU A 59 -5.08 -10.91 4.26
CA LEU A 59 -4.50 -10.36 3.04
C LEU A 59 -5.62 -9.89 2.09
N ARG A 60 -5.69 -8.58 1.87
CA ARG A 60 -6.70 -7.90 1.04
C ARG A 60 -6.22 -7.49 -0.34
N ALA A 61 -4.93 -7.27 -0.54
CA ALA A 61 -4.37 -7.04 -1.85
C ALA A 61 -2.94 -7.56 -1.95
N GLU A 62 -2.60 -8.06 -3.13
CA GLU A 62 -1.27 -8.55 -3.48
C GLU A 62 -0.96 -8.12 -4.92
N THR A 63 0.02 -7.24 -5.09
CA THR A 63 0.42 -6.74 -6.40
C THR A 63 1.91 -6.99 -6.61
N THR A 64 2.26 -7.61 -7.74
CA THR A 64 3.66 -7.76 -8.18
C THR A 64 3.95 -6.89 -9.39
N GLN A 65 5.23 -6.73 -9.74
CA GLN A 65 5.68 -6.03 -10.96
C GLN A 65 5.12 -4.61 -11.04
N ILE A 66 5.41 -3.80 -10.03
CA ILE A 66 4.77 -2.51 -9.87
C ILE A 66 5.58 -1.43 -10.58
N HIS A 67 4.87 -0.62 -11.36
CA HIS A 67 5.43 0.52 -12.09
C HIS A 67 5.27 1.83 -11.30
N GLU A 68 5.91 2.91 -11.78
CA GLU A 68 5.89 4.29 -11.26
C GLU A 68 4.57 4.75 -10.59
N ARG A 69 3.40 4.31 -11.09
CA ARG A 69 2.11 4.59 -10.46
C ARG A 69 1.23 3.34 -10.37
N ARG A 70 0.66 3.10 -9.19
CA ARG A 70 -0.32 2.03 -8.96
C ARG A 70 -1.51 2.55 -8.16
N VAL A 71 -2.70 2.06 -8.49
CA VAL A 71 -3.91 2.28 -7.70
C VAL A 71 -4.56 0.94 -7.41
N ILE A 72 -4.79 0.66 -6.13
CA ILE A 72 -5.47 -0.55 -5.66
C ILE A 72 -6.78 -0.12 -5.02
N LYS A 73 -7.89 -0.72 -5.44
CA LYS A 73 -9.22 -0.50 -4.85
C LYS A 73 -9.65 -1.75 -4.10
N ILE A 74 -9.99 -1.60 -2.83
CA ILE A 74 -10.52 -2.67 -1.97
C ILE A 74 -11.90 -2.22 -1.56
N HIS A 75 -12.95 -2.93 -1.97
CA HIS A 75 -14.34 -2.56 -1.67
C HIS A 75 -15.11 -3.76 -1.13
N GLU A 76 -16.20 -3.52 -0.42
CA GLU A 76 -17.14 -4.58 -0.04
C GLU A 76 -17.73 -5.37 -1.21
N GLN A 77 -17.80 -4.76 -2.40
CA GLN A 77 -18.39 -5.36 -3.59
C GLN A 77 -17.30 -5.67 -4.62
N ASP A 78 -17.35 -6.88 -5.20
CA ASP A 78 -16.40 -7.32 -6.23
C ASP A 78 -16.36 -6.39 -7.44
N LEU A 79 -17.51 -5.81 -7.83
CA LEU A 79 -17.61 -4.91 -8.99
C LEU A 79 -16.70 -3.68 -8.89
N TYR A 80 -16.39 -3.23 -7.67
CA TYR A 80 -15.59 -2.03 -7.41
C TYR A 80 -14.17 -2.35 -6.91
N THR A 81 -13.85 -3.63 -6.74
CA THR A 81 -12.56 -4.11 -6.24
C THR A 81 -11.59 -4.35 -7.41
N SER A 82 -10.33 -3.97 -7.26
CA SER A 82 -9.30 -4.24 -8.26
C SER A 82 -9.05 -5.76 -8.38
N ASN A 83 -8.63 -6.23 -9.56
CA ASN A 83 -8.38 -7.66 -9.81
C ASN A 83 -7.31 -8.30 -8.89
N ASP A 84 -6.40 -7.48 -8.36
CA ASP A 84 -5.33 -7.86 -7.44
C ASP A 84 -5.72 -7.65 -5.95
N ALA A 85 -7.00 -7.41 -5.69
CA ALA A 85 -7.56 -7.22 -4.36
C ALA A 85 -8.75 -8.17 -4.12
N LYS A 86 -9.12 -8.32 -2.84
CA LYS A 86 -10.25 -9.15 -2.38
C LYS A 86 -11.35 -8.28 -1.80
N ALA A 87 -12.56 -8.48 -2.33
CA ALA A 87 -13.73 -7.82 -1.81
C ALA A 87 -14.15 -8.38 -0.44
N GLY A 88 -15.02 -7.63 0.23
CA GLY A 88 -15.60 -7.98 1.52
C GLY A 88 -15.56 -6.81 2.49
N LEU A 89 -16.21 -6.98 3.64
CA LEU A 89 -16.33 -5.95 4.69
C LEU A 89 -15.01 -5.22 4.93
N ILE A 90 -15.07 -3.91 5.11
CA ILE A 90 -13.89 -3.09 5.44
C ILE A 90 -13.87 -2.88 6.96
N PRO A 91 -13.15 -3.72 7.72
CA PRO A 91 -13.07 -3.54 9.17
C PRO A 91 -12.29 -2.27 9.49
N GLU A 92 -12.78 -1.53 10.48
CA GLU A 92 -12.03 -0.43 11.09
C GLU A 92 -10.77 -0.92 11.81
N GLY A 93 -9.86 0.01 12.11
CA GLY A 93 -8.66 -0.26 12.90
C GLY A 93 -7.36 -0.12 12.12
N GLU A 94 -6.28 -0.65 12.68
CA GLU A 94 -4.94 -0.56 12.10
C GLU A 94 -4.77 -1.58 10.96
N TRP A 95 -4.55 -1.09 9.75
CA TRP A 95 -4.19 -1.87 8.57
C TRP A 95 -2.70 -1.79 8.32
N ILE A 96 -2.15 -2.81 7.63
CA ILE A 96 -0.72 -2.96 7.39
C ILE A 96 -0.47 -2.98 5.88
N ILE A 97 0.53 -2.22 5.44
CA ILE A 97 1.06 -2.30 4.08
C ILE A 97 2.52 -2.75 4.17
N ALA A 98 2.87 -3.77 3.40
CA ALA A 98 4.25 -4.24 3.27
C ALA A 98 4.73 -4.11 1.82
N PHE A 99 5.98 -3.68 1.67
CA PHE A 99 6.67 -3.53 0.39
C PHE A 99 7.89 -4.43 0.37
N GLU A 100 8.07 -5.18 -0.71
CA GLU A 100 9.37 -5.77 -1.03
C GLU A 100 10.13 -4.84 -1.97
N ILE A 101 11.32 -4.42 -1.56
CA ILE A 101 12.17 -3.53 -2.35
C ILE A 101 13.39 -4.28 -2.88
N ASN A 102 13.65 -4.10 -4.17
CA ASN A 102 14.88 -4.53 -4.79
C ASN A 102 16.00 -3.51 -4.52
N ASN A 103 16.92 -3.88 -3.64
CA ASN A 103 17.97 -2.98 -3.16
C ASN A 103 19.21 -2.86 -4.07
N GLU A 104 19.31 -3.68 -5.12
CA GLU A 104 20.48 -3.65 -6.01
C GLU A 104 20.55 -2.37 -6.86
N GLU A 105 19.43 -1.65 -7.00
CA GLU A 105 19.30 -0.51 -7.92
C GLU A 105 18.81 0.78 -7.27
N LEU A 106 18.73 0.86 -5.93
CA LEU A 106 18.19 2.04 -5.24
C LEU A 106 19.09 3.28 -5.42
N PRO A 107 18.59 4.38 -6.03
CA PRO A 107 19.28 5.65 -6.04
C PRO A 107 19.18 6.32 -4.66
N ASP A 108 20.10 7.23 -4.39
CA ASP A 108 20.12 8.04 -3.17
C ASP A 108 18.98 9.08 -3.27
N VAL A 109 17.78 8.73 -2.77
CA VAL A 109 16.57 9.55 -2.91
C VAL A 109 15.84 9.76 -1.60
N ASP A 110 15.24 10.95 -1.50
CA ASP A 110 14.52 11.43 -0.31
C ASP A 110 13.20 10.68 -0.07
N SER A 111 12.62 9.99 -1.04
CA SER A 111 11.40 9.18 -0.85
C SER A 111 11.23 8.18 -1.98
N LEU A 112 10.84 6.95 -1.67
CA LEU A 112 10.62 5.92 -2.69
C LEU A 112 9.14 5.72 -3.02
N CYS A 113 8.22 5.94 -2.06
CA CYS A 113 6.79 5.77 -2.30
C CYS A 113 5.94 6.74 -1.46
N THR A 114 5.01 7.42 -2.10
CA THR A 114 3.91 8.11 -1.41
C THR A 114 2.64 7.29 -1.52
N ILE A 115 1.93 7.10 -0.40
CA ILE A 115 0.62 6.45 -0.40
C ILE A 115 -0.46 7.47 -0.05
N GLU A 116 -1.51 7.51 -0.85
CA GLU A 116 -2.73 8.22 -0.48
C GLU A 116 -3.83 7.20 -0.25
N VAL A 117 -4.44 7.26 0.95
CA VAL A 117 -5.53 6.39 1.35
C VAL A 117 -6.81 7.21 1.43
N THR A 118 -7.78 6.87 0.59
CA THR A 118 -9.08 7.56 0.57
C THR A 118 -10.22 6.57 0.71
N GLY A 119 -11.23 6.96 1.49
CA GLY A 119 -12.50 6.24 1.55
C GLY A 119 -13.28 6.46 0.26
N LEU A 120 -13.87 5.38 -0.27
CA LEU A 120 -14.70 5.41 -1.48
C LEU A 120 -16.11 5.93 -1.21
#